data_AF-A0A1A8EBY3-F1
#
_entry.id   AF-A0A1A8EBY3-F1
#
_cell.length_a   1.000
_cell.length_b   1.000
_cell.length_c   1.000
_cell.angle_alpha   90.00
_cell.angle_beta   90.00
_cell.angle_gamma   90.00
#
_symmetry.space_group_name_H-M   'P 1'
#
loop_
_entity.id
_entity.type
_entity.pdbx_description
1 polymer ?
#
loop_
_entity_poly.entity_id
_entity_poly.type
_entity_poly.pdbx_seq_one_letter_code
_entity_poly.pdbx_strand_id
1 'polypeptide(L)'
;MAAPEPSPPSSQEGNKPGFPKKILANNLEDKHLCNSCQKILRRPLQAQCGHRFCSFCFIKTVSSGPQKCSACIEEDLFEEPTSILKLGGAFPDNAARREVEALAALCPNEGCTWTGTVKDFEANHEGNCDFMIIMCPSCKELMRANEQERHNERECPERTLNCKYCKEPFLLKNIKAHDEICPKYPMICEGCAKKKIPREKVEKEKIHDHERAFAYEHLNLLLHYIMGMKVSMEGLQPQGLEIAGHKLVELQQSLRELEARVSLLSTTSSGPPVQGAAASSSSSSSSSGPPGPAASAPLPPPPTLPPTLSVSTSFTPLPSSVGAALELQLHSEKTKVVELGRRCTELEVKSGTFENVVCVLNREVERFATTMEASTRQHKLDQDKIEALSNKVRQLERTVGLKDLTVAEMEGRLREMSATTFDGVFIWRISDFAKKRQDAVAGRAPAMFSPAFYTSKYGYKMCLRIYLNGDGTGRGSHLSLFFVVMRGLSDALLKWPFNQKVTLMLLDQSSREHIIDAFRPDVTSSSFQRPVSEMNIASGCPLFCPLSKLDGKNSYIRDDTIFIKAIVDLTGL
;
A
#
# COMPACT_ATOMS: atom_id res chain seq x y z
N MET A 1 -3.24 3.73 -70.92
CA MET A 1 -4.10 4.15 -69.78
C MET A 1 -3.23 4.17 -68.54
N ALA A 2 -3.45 5.10 -67.62
CA ALA A 2 -2.56 5.30 -66.47
C ALA A 2 -2.67 4.15 -65.45
N ALA A 3 -1.58 3.89 -64.72
CA ALA A 3 -1.59 3.04 -63.54
C ALA A 3 -2.33 3.76 -62.38
N PRO A 4 -2.96 3.03 -61.44
CA PRO A 4 -3.52 3.65 -60.23
C PRO A 4 -2.39 4.21 -59.36
N GLU A 5 -2.53 5.47 -58.93
CA GLU A 5 -1.58 6.04 -57.96
C GLU A 5 -1.73 5.37 -56.58
N PRO A 6 -0.63 5.22 -55.82
CA PRO A 6 -0.70 4.71 -54.46
C PRO A 6 -1.40 5.72 -53.54
N SER A 7 -2.49 5.30 -52.89
CA SER A 7 -3.16 6.09 -51.86
C SER A 7 -2.18 6.51 -50.76
N PRO A 8 -2.19 7.77 -50.30
CA PRO A 8 -1.27 8.26 -49.27
C PRO A 8 -1.50 7.54 -47.93
N PRO A 9 -0.46 7.42 -47.08
CA PRO A 9 -0.49 6.56 -45.90
C PRO A 9 -1.45 7.01 -44.80
N SER A 10 -1.90 6.03 -44.03
CA SER A 10 -2.81 6.15 -42.89
C SER A 10 -2.33 7.10 -41.79
N SER A 11 -3.17 8.05 -41.38
CA SER A 11 -2.98 8.84 -40.14
C SER A 11 -4.29 9.43 -39.58
N GLN A 12 -5.32 8.59 -39.35
CA GLN A 12 -6.53 8.97 -38.59
C GLN A 12 -6.26 9.09 -37.06
N GLU A 13 -5.19 9.76 -36.66
CA GLU A 13 -4.82 9.95 -35.25
C GLU A 13 -4.29 11.36 -34.94
N GLY A 14 -4.88 12.37 -35.59
CA GLY A 14 -4.60 13.79 -35.38
C GLY A 14 -5.39 14.42 -34.22
N ASN A 15 -5.45 13.78 -33.06
CA ASN A 15 -6.35 14.15 -31.94
C ASN A 15 -5.87 15.39 -31.12
N LYS A 16 -5.24 16.37 -31.78
CA LYS A 16 -4.67 17.60 -31.19
C LYS A 16 -5.37 18.85 -31.77
N PRO A 17 -5.65 19.90 -30.96
CA PRO A 17 -6.11 21.20 -31.45
C PRO A 17 -5.00 21.97 -32.19
N GLY A 18 -5.31 23.19 -32.64
CA GLY A 18 -4.35 24.06 -33.34
C GLY A 18 -3.06 24.34 -32.56
N PHE A 19 -1.98 24.67 -33.27
CA PHE A 19 -0.68 24.96 -32.65
C PHE A 19 -0.71 26.27 -31.85
N PRO A 20 -0.01 26.36 -30.70
CA PRO A 20 0.02 27.59 -29.91
C PRO A 20 0.58 28.78 -30.71
N LYS A 21 -0.07 29.96 -30.66
CA LYS A 21 0.43 31.17 -31.36
C LYS A 21 1.90 31.49 -31.04
N LYS A 22 2.36 31.14 -29.83
CA LYS A 22 3.75 31.27 -29.35
C LYS A 22 4.83 30.54 -30.17
N ILE A 23 4.48 29.60 -31.06
CA ILE A 23 5.49 28.86 -31.84
C ILE A 23 5.96 29.61 -33.09
N LEU A 24 5.40 30.76 -33.46
CA LEU A 24 5.77 31.47 -34.69
C LEU A 24 6.95 32.43 -34.48
N ALA A 25 7.87 32.45 -35.43
CA ALA A 25 8.99 33.39 -35.48
C ALA A 25 8.58 34.80 -35.96
N ASN A 26 7.56 34.85 -36.82
CA ASN A 26 7.12 36.06 -37.53
C ASN A 26 5.72 36.49 -37.08
N ASN A 27 5.31 37.70 -37.46
CA ASN A 27 3.94 38.18 -37.25
C ASN A 27 2.91 37.20 -37.85
N LEU A 28 1.91 36.86 -37.04
CA LEU A 28 0.79 36.01 -37.42
C LEU A 28 -0.16 36.76 -38.35
N GLU A 29 -0.54 36.14 -39.47
CA GLU A 29 -1.73 36.54 -40.23
C GLU A 29 -2.97 35.78 -39.71
N ASP A 30 -4.07 36.48 -39.44
CA ASP A 30 -5.28 35.86 -38.88
C ASP A 30 -5.91 34.80 -39.81
N LYS A 31 -5.63 34.85 -41.12
CA LYS A 31 -6.03 33.84 -42.12
C LYS A 31 -5.54 32.42 -41.79
N HIS A 32 -4.52 32.29 -40.95
CA HIS A 32 -3.93 31.02 -40.49
C HIS A 32 -4.52 30.50 -39.17
N LEU A 33 -5.51 31.18 -38.60
CA LEU A 33 -6.18 30.77 -37.36
C LEU A 33 -7.39 29.85 -37.58
N CYS A 34 -7.64 29.02 -36.57
CA CYS A 34 -8.83 28.20 -36.45
C CYS A 34 -9.95 28.96 -35.74
N ASN A 35 -11.03 29.24 -36.45
CA ASN A 35 -12.20 29.96 -35.95
C ASN A 35 -12.78 29.39 -34.63
N SER A 36 -12.70 28.07 -34.42
CA SER A 36 -13.15 27.44 -33.16
C SER A 36 -12.18 27.53 -31.96
N CYS A 37 -10.87 27.64 -32.16
CA CYS A 37 -9.90 27.54 -31.04
C CYS A 37 -8.83 28.64 -30.99
N GLN A 38 -8.89 29.60 -31.92
CA GLN A 38 -8.04 30.79 -32.01
C GLN A 38 -6.52 30.50 -31.90
N LYS A 39 -6.15 29.34 -32.44
CA LYS A 39 -4.78 28.82 -32.58
C LYS A 39 -4.49 28.54 -34.06
N ILE A 40 -3.21 28.38 -34.40
CA ILE A 40 -2.75 28.15 -35.77
C ILE A 40 -3.33 26.82 -36.29
N LEU A 41 -3.82 26.80 -37.52
CA LEU A 41 -4.56 25.68 -38.11
C LEU A 41 -3.73 24.37 -38.19
N ARG A 42 -4.03 23.39 -37.33
CA ARG A 42 -3.52 22.00 -37.47
C ARG A 42 -4.48 21.19 -38.32
N ARG A 43 -3.99 20.62 -39.43
CA ARG A 43 -4.77 19.85 -40.42
C ARG A 43 -6.06 20.60 -40.80
N PRO A 44 -5.97 21.77 -41.48
CA PRO A 44 -7.12 22.62 -41.74
C PRO A 44 -8.20 21.93 -42.58
N LEU A 45 -9.45 22.12 -42.16
CA LEU A 45 -10.65 21.91 -42.95
C LEU A 45 -11.29 23.26 -43.25
N GLN A 46 -11.82 23.41 -44.46
CA GLN A 46 -12.64 24.55 -44.87
C GLN A 46 -14.11 24.13 -44.91
N ALA A 47 -14.98 24.90 -44.25
CA ALA A 47 -16.43 24.69 -44.21
C ALA A 47 -17.11 25.20 -45.49
N GLN A 48 -18.38 24.85 -45.70
CA GLN A 48 -19.18 25.31 -46.85
C GLN A 48 -19.33 26.85 -46.92
N CYS A 49 -19.29 27.55 -45.78
CA CYS A 49 -19.24 29.01 -45.68
C CYS A 49 -17.83 29.62 -45.87
N GLY A 50 -16.81 28.84 -46.20
CA GLY A 50 -15.45 29.31 -46.43
C GLY A 50 -14.55 29.43 -45.18
N HIS A 51 -15.12 29.44 -43.96
CA HIS A 51 -14.35 29.52 -42.71
C HIS A 51 -13.48 28.28 -42.45
N ARG A 52 -12.32 28.51 -41.82
CA ARG A 52 -11.29 27.49 -41.56
C ARG A 52 -11.27 27.01 -40.12
N PHE A 53 -11.09 25.70 -39.95
CA PHE A 53 -11.05 25.02 -38.66
C PHE A 53 -9.94 23.97 -38.63
N CYS A 54 -9.31 23.71 -37.48
CA CYS A 54 -8.51 22.50 -37.32
C CYS A 54 -9.43 21.27 -37.44
N SER A 55 -8.97 20.18 -38.05
CA SER A 55 -9.76 18.95 -38.19
C SER A 55 -10.37 18.47 -36.85
N PHE A 56 -9.54 18.38 -35.80
CA PHE A 56 -10.01 18.08 -34.43
C PHE A 56 -11.10 19.03 -33.93
N CYS A 57 -10.94 20.33 -34.16
CA CYS A 57 -11.89 21.35 -33.69
C CYS A 57 -13.22 21.28 -34.45
N PHE A 58 -13.20 21.13 -35.77
CA PHE A 58 -14.41 20.95 -36.57
C PHE A 58 -15.20 19.72 -36.13
N ILE A 59 -14.53 18.57 -35.99
CA ILE A 59 -15.13 17.32 -35.53
C ILE A 59 -15.73 17.47 -34.14
N LYS A 60 -15.05 18.18 -33.22
CA LYS A 60 -15.57 18.49 -31.88
C LYS A 60 -16.75 19.46 -31.90
N THR A 61 -16.80 20.42 -32.81
CA THR A 61 -17.96 21.33 -32.96
C THR A 61 -19.19 20.57 -33.43
N VAL A 62 -19.07 19.70 -34.45
CA VAL A 62 -20.24 18.99 -35.03
C VAL A 62 -20.57 17.66 -34.33
N SER A 63 -19.90 17.31 -33.23
CA SER A 63 -20.10 16.01 -32.56
C SER A 63 -21.49 15.84 -31.95
N SER A 64 -22.16 16.95 -31.62
CA SER A 64 -23.52 16.98 -31.05
C SER A 64 -24.61 17.16 -32.12
N GLY A 65 -24.28 16.93 -33.40
CA GLY A 65 -25.14 17.24 -34.54
C GLY A 65 -24.82 18.60 -35.17
N PRO A 66 -25.56 19.01 -36.23
CA PRO A 66 -25.27 20.23 -36.99
C PRO A 66 -25.28 21.49 -36.11
N GLN A 67 -24.30 22.37 -36.31
CA GLN A 67 -24.14 23.62 -35.56
C GLN A 67 -24.11 24.83 -36.51
N LYS A 68 -24.51 26.00 -36.03
CA LYS A 68 -24.28 27.26 -36.75
C LYS A 68 -22.80 27.66 -36.67
N CYS A 69 -22.23 28.15 -37.77
CA CYS A 69 -20.87 28.68 -37.77
C CYS A 69 -20.80 29.97 -36.95
N SER A 70 -20.00 29.99 -35.87
CA SER A 70 -19.89 31.18 -35.02
C SER A 70 -19.24 32.36 -35.76
N ALA A 71 -18.20 32.10 -36.56
CA ALA A 71 -17.55 33.14 -37.37
C ALA A 71 -18.50 33.81 -38.37
N CYS A 72 -19.42 33.06 -39.00
CA CYS A 72 -20.48 33.66 -39.83
C CYS A 72 -21.42 34.58 -39.04
N ILE A 73 -21.64 34.32 -37.75
CA ILE A 73 -22.48 35.17 -36.88
C ILE A 73 -21.69 36.38 -36.38
N GLU A 74 -20.40 36.20 -36.08
CA GLU A 74 -19.48 37.26 -35.65
C GLU A 74 -19.14 38.25 -36.78
N GLU A 75 -19.15 37.80 -38.04
CA GLU A 75 -18.90 38.60 -39.25
C GLU A 75 -20.18 39.17 -39.92
N ASP A 76 -21.37 38.85 -39.41
CA ASP A 76 -22.69 39.14 -40.03
C ASP A 76 -22.85 38.57 -41.47
N LEU A 77 -22.27 37.39 -41.69
CA LEU A 77 -22.27 36.61 -42.94
C LEU A 77 -22.99 35.24 -42.76
N PHE A 78 -24.07 35.21 -41.99
CA PHE A 78 -24.80 33.96 -41.70
C PHE A 78 -25.93 33.69 -42.71
N GLU A 79 -25.76 32.64 -43.51
CA GLU A 79 -26.72 32.17 -44.51
C GLU A 79 -27.07 30.70 -44.26
N GLU A 80 -28.35 30.31 -44.39
CA GLU A 80 -28.76 28.90 -44.36
C GLU A 80 -29.02 28.40 -45.79
N PRO A 81 -28.46 27.24 -46.20
CA PRO A 81 -27.81 26.22 -45.38
C PRO A 81 -26.26 26.29 -45.33
N THR A 82 -25.62 27.28 -45.95
CA THR A 82 -24.16 27.35 -46.17
C THR A 82 -23.35 27.53 -44.88
N SER A 83 -23.84 28.32 -43.93
CA SER A 83 -23.25 28.53 -42.59
C SER A 83 -23.61 27.44 -41.56
N ILE A 84 -24.22 26.32 -41.98
CA ILE A 84 -24.52 25.17 -41.11
C ILE A 84 -23.40 24.13 -41.17
N LEU A 85 -22.57 24.11 -40.13
CA LEU A 85 -21.50 23.14 -39.94
C LEU A 85 -22.09 21.76 -39.62
N LYS A 86 -21.76 20.76 -40.44
CA LYS A 86 -22.25 19.37 -40.32
C LYS A 86 -21.12 18.38 -40.59
N LEU A 87 -21.24 17.15 -40.09
CA LEU A 87 -20.27 16.10 -40.38
C LEU A 87 -20.21 15.83 -41.90
N GLY A 88 -19.00 15.85 -42.49
CA GLY A 88 -18.82 15.81 -43.95
C GLY A 88 -19.09 17.13 -44.68
N GLY A 89 -19.56 18.18 -43.99
CA GLY A 89 -19.80 19.53 -44.52
C GLY A 89 -18.57 20.43 -44.58
N ALA A 90 -17.36 19.85 -44.52
CA ALA A 90 -16.09 20.55 -44.65
C ALA A 90 -15.05 19.64 -45.31
N PHE A 91 -14.14 20.22 -46.09
CA PHE A 91 -13.13 19.50 -46.88
C PHE A 91 -11.69 19.91 -46.46
N PRO A 92 -10.67 19.05 -46.66
CA PRO A 92 -9.29 19.40 -46.32
C PRO A 92 -8.75 20.57 -47.16
N ASP A 93 -8.33 21.66 -46.50
CA ASP A 93 -7.73 22.81 -47.18
C ASP A 93 -6.24 22.55 -47.44
N ASN A 94 -5.95 22.00 -48.63
CA ASN A 94 -4.59 21.74 -49.09
C ASN A 94 -3.80 23.00 -49.50
N ALA A 95 -4.42 24.19 -49.52
CA ALA A 95 -3.69 25.45 -49.70
C ALA A 95 -3.23 25.97 -48.33
N ALA A 96 -4.17 26.23 -47.41
CA ALA A 96 -3.86 26.70 -46.06
C ALA A 96 -2.97 25.71 -45.29
N ARG A 97 -3.08 24.40 -45.54
CA ARG A 97 -2.15 23.41 -44.98
C ARG A 97 -0.70 23.66 -45.42
N ARG A 98 -0.45 23.93 -46.71
CA ARG A 98 0.90 24.18 -47.22
C ARG A 98 1.44 25.53 -46.76
N GLU A 99 0.59 26.55 -46.67
CA GLU A 99 0.97 27.84 -46.07
C GLU A 99 1.41 27.66 -44.62
N VAL A 100 0.57 27.01 -43.78
CA VAL A 100 0.86 26.82 -42.36
C VAL A 100 2.05 25.89 -42.13
N GLU A 101 2.17 24.78 -42.86
CA GLU A 101 3.32 23.87 -42.78
C GLU A 101 4.65 24.61 -43.06
N ALA A 102 4.64 25.65 -43.91
CA ALA A 102 5.81 26.44 -44.29
C ALA A 102 6.10 27.66 -43.39
N LEU A 103 5.25 27.98 -42.41
CA LEU A 103 5.50 29.09 -41.48
C LEU A 103 6.74 28.83 -40.63
N ALA A 104 7.57 29.86 -40.45
CA ALA A 104 8.77 29.81 -39.61
C ALA A 104 8.40 29.67 -38.12
N ALA A 105 8.99 28.69 -37.46
CA ALA A 105 8.67 28.29 -36.09
C ALA A 105 9.88 28.33 -35.14
N LEU A 106 9.59 28.61 -33.87
CA LEU A 106 10.50 28.63 -32.72
C LEU A 106 9.94 27.71 -31.63
N CYS A 107 10.80 27.18 -30.77
CA CYS A 107 10.33 26.46 -29.59
C CYS A 107 9.75 27.44 -28.54
N PRO A 108 8.57 27.15 -27.96
CA PRO A 108 7.96 28.00 -26.92
C PRO A 108 8.49 27.75 -25.50
N ASN A 109 9.49 26.86 -25.33
CA ASN A 109 10.06 26.50 -24.02
C ASN A 109 11.33 27.34 -23.73
N GLU A 110 11.39 27.94 -22.54
CA GLU A 110 12.49 28.83 -22.16
C GLU A 110 13.84 28.11 -22.07
N GLY A 111 14.82 28.63 -22.81
CA GLY A 111 16.16 28.08 -22.94
C GLY A 111 16.36 27.19 -24.18
N CYS A 112 15.30 26.79 -24.87
CA CYS A 112 15.43 26.04 -26.12
C CYS A 112 15.78 26.97 -27.29
N THR A 113 16.85 26.65 -28.01
CA THR A 113 17.31 27.37 -29.20
C THR A 113 16.78 26.79 -30.52
N TRP A 114 15.85 25.83 -30.47
CA TRP A 114 15.32 25.17 -31.67
C TRP A 114 14.48 26.13 -32.53
N THR A 115 14.77 26.11 -33.83
CA THR A 115 14.05 26.83 -34.88
C THR A 115 13.84 25.90 -36.09
N GLY A 116 12.83 26.18 -36.91
CA GLY A 116 12.49 25.38 -38.10
C GLY A 116 11.22 25.87 -38.77
N THR A 117 10.45 24.98 -39.40
CA THR A 117 9.07 25.26 -39.83
C THR A 117 8.05 24.66 -38.86
N VAL A 118 6.77 25.06 -38.94
CA VAL A 118 5.67 24.43 -38.18
C VAL A 118 5.56 22.93 -38.49
N LYS A 119 5.90 22.51 -39.72
CA LYS A 119 5.97 21.11 -40.11
C LYS A 119 7.08 20.35 -39.36
N ASP A 120 8.28 20.94 -39.26
CA ASP A 120 9.39 20.35 -38.51
C ASP A 120 9.09 20.30 -37.00
N PHE A 121 8.36 21.31 -36.50
CA PHE A 121 7.88 21.35 -35.13
C PHE A 121 6.92 20.18 -34.85
N GLU A 122 5.89 19.97 -35.69
CA GLU A 122 4.96 18.84 -35.51
C GLU A 122 5.64 17.47 -35.65
N ALA A 123 6.58 17.33 -36.59
CA ALA A 123 7.22 16.05 -36.88
C ALA A 123 8.26 15.65 -35.81
N ASN A 124 9.12 16.59 -35.40
CA ASN A 124 10.36 16.27 -34.69
C ASN A 124 10.43 16.84 -33.26
N HIS A 125 9.76 17.96 -32.97
CA HIS A 125 10.00 18.73 -31.73
C HIS A 125 8.82 18.79 -30.75
N GLU A 126 7.57 18.64 -31.22
CA GLU A 126 6.36 18.79 -30.39
C GLU A 126 6.17 17.62 -29.39
N GLY A 127 6.78 17.77 -28.21
CA GLY A 127 6.79 16.77 -27.13
C GLY A 127 8.16 16.10 -26.91
N ASN A 128 9.16 16.46 -27.72
CA ASN A 128 10.53 15.91 -27.68
C ASN A 128 11.57 16.99 -27.33
N CYS A 129 11.17 18.05 -26.62
CA CYS A 129 12.02 19.19 -26.34
C CYS A 129 12.70 19.06 -24.97
N ASP A 130 14.02 18.98 -24.94
CA ASP A 130 14.86 18.90 -23.72
C ASP A 130 14.51 19.93 -22.62
N PHE A 131 14.03 21.11 -23.02
CA PHE A 131 13.69 22.22 -22.13
C PHE A 131 12.21 22.27 -21.74
N MET A 132 11.37 21.37 -22.24
CA MET A 132 9.96 21.33 -21.84
C MET A 132 9.82 20.91 -20.39
N ILE A 133 8.89 21.54 -19.67
CA ILE A 133 8.58 21.17 -18.29
C ILE A 133 7.73 19.90 -18.28
N ILE A 134 8.25 18.86 -17.66
CA ILE A 134 7.59 17.59 -17.35
C ILE A 134 7.42 17.43 -15.84
N MET A 135 6.57 16.49 -15.44
CA MET A 135 6.31 16.15 -14.04
C MET A 135 6.97 14.82 -13.70
N CYS A 136 7.84 14.80 -12.68
CA CYS A 136 8.51 13.56 -12.25
C CYS A 136 7.47 12.49 -11.86
N PRO A 137 7.52 11.27 -12.43
CA PRO A 137 6.55 10.21 -12.13
C PRO A 137 6.47 9.84 -10.64
N SER A 138 7.57 9.92 -9.92
CA SER A 138 7.67 9.46 -8.52
C SER A 138 7.24 10.53 -7.51
N CYS A 139 7.88 11.70 -7.49
CA CYS A 139 7.65 12.75 -6.48
C CYS A 139 6.66 13.85 -6.92
N LYS A 140 6.27 13.90 -8.20
CA LYS A 140 5.41 14.93 -8.83
C LYS A 140 6.00 16.34 -8.95
N GLU A 141 7.29 16.51 -8.67
CA GLU A 141 8.00 17.79 -8.90
C GLU A 141 8.05 18.15 -10.39
N LEU A 142 8.06 19.45 -10.71
CA LEU A 142 8.09 19.96 -12.09
C LEU A 142 9.52 20.35 -12.51
N MET A 143 9.96 19.91 -13.70
CA MET A 143 11.33 20.16 -14.18
C MET A 143 11.52 19.95 -15.68
N ARG A 144 12.65 20.40 -16.21
CA ARG A 144 13.02 20.22 -17.62
C ARG A 144 13.31 18.76 -17.93
N ALA A 145 12.95 18.31 -19.13
CA ALA A 145 13.15 16.93 -19.58
C ALA A 145 14.64 16.49 -19.51
N ASN A 146 15.59 17.37 -19.83
CA ASN A 146 17.03 17.10 -19.72
C ASN A 146 17.58 17.05 -18.29
N GLU A 147 16.81 17.46 -17.28
CA GLU A 147 17.20 17.37 -15.86
C GLU A 147 16.63 16.11 -15.18
N GLN A 148 15.73 15.38 -15.84
CA GLN A 148 14.98 14.25 -15.28
C GLN A 148 15.88 13.10 -14.79
N GLU A 149 16.97 12.80 -15.51
CA GLU A 149 17.95 11.77 -15.12
C GLU A 149 18.72 12.17 -13.86
N ARG A 150 19.32 13.38 -13.86
CA ARG A 150 20.02 13.97 -12.71
C ARG A 150 19.12 13.99 -11.47
N HIS A 151 17.85 14.35 -11.65
CA HIS A 151 16.87 14.31 -10.57
C HIS A 151 16.63 12.90 -10.04
N ASN A 152 16.29 11.94 -10.92
CA ASN A 152 16.00 10.57 -10.54
C ASN A 152 17.16 9.93 -9.75
N GLU A 153 18.40 10.21 -10.17
CA GLU A 153 19.59 9.73 -9.48
C GLU A 153 19.86 10.40 -8.12
N ARG A 154 19.71 11.73 -8.03
CA ARG A 154 20.38 12.55 -6.98
C ARG A 154 19.43 13.35 -6.10
N GLU A 155 18.40 13.95 -6.70
CA GLU A 155 17.56 14.98 -6.07
C GLU A 155 16.18 14.45 -5.65
N CYS A 156 15.67 13.41 -6.32
CA CYS A 156 14.34 12.89 -6.07
C CYS A 156 14.21 12.29 -4.65
N PRO A 157 13.29 12.77 -3.80
CA PRO A 157 13.06 12.20 -2.47
C PRO A 157 12.57 10.74 -2.51
N GLU A 158 11.93 10.38 -3.62
CA GLU A 158 11.36 9.06 -3.92
C GLU A 158 12.31 8.17 -4.74
N ARG A 159 13.61 8.50 -4.80
CA ARG A 159 14.60 7.64 -5.47
C ARG A 159 14.86 6.34 -4.74
N THR A 160 15.16 5.29 -5.51
CA THR A 160 15.57 3.98 -5.01
C THR A 160 17.08 3.94 -4.80
N LEU A 161 17.52 3.33 -3.70
CA LEU A 161 18.92 3.04 -3.39
C LEU A 161 19.09 1.56 -3.08
N ASN A 162 20.26 0.99 -3.37
CA ASN A 162 20.62 -0.37 -2.94
C ASN A 162 21.21 -0.34 -1.52
N CYS A 163 20.76 -1.25 -0.65
CA CYS A 163 21.29 -1.35 0.69
C CYS A 163 22.77 -1.76 0.68
N LYS A 164 23.63 -0.99 1.38
CA LYS A 164 25.05 -1.31 1.57
C LYS A 164 25.29 -2.74 2.08
N TYR A 165 24.40 -3.27 2.91
CA TYR A 165 24.53 -4.58 3.56
C TYR A 165 23.89 -5.73 2.77
N CYS A 166 22.58 -5.69 2.48
CA CYS A 166 21.89 -6.78 1.79
C CYS A 166 21.81 -6.65 0.27
N LYS A 167 22.20 -5.51 -0.30
CA LYS A 167 22.13 -5.13 -1.74
C LYS A 167 20.73 -4.94 -2.31
N GLU A 168 19.68 -5.34 -1.61
CA GLU A 168 18.28 -5.10 -2.01
C GLU A 168 17.97 -3.61 -2.26
N PRO A 169 17.14 -3.28 -3.27
CA PRO A 169 16.67 -1.93 -3.52
C PRO A 169 15.59 -1.49 -2.52
N PHE A 170 15.64 -0.23 -2.07
CA PHE A 170 14.64 0.38 -1.19
C PHE A 170 14.51 1.89 -1.51
N LEU A 171 13.34 2.49 -1.26
CA LEU A 171 13.14 3.93 -1.41
C LEU A 171 13.92 4.70 -0.34
N LEU A 172 14.62 5.79 -0.70
CA LEU A 172 15.43 6.60 0.22
C LEU A 172 14.72 6.96 1.53
N LYS A 173 13.44 7.38 1.45
CA LYS A 173 12.62 7.72 2.63
C LYS A 173 12.44 6.58 3.64
N ASN A 174 12.55 5.32 3.18
CA ASN A 174 12.38 4.11 3.99
C ASN A 174 13.70 3.65 4.66
N ILE A 175 14.82 4.38 4.54
CA ILE A 175 16.14 3.90 5.00
C ILE A 175 16.16 3.42 6.45
N LYS A 176 15.49 4.12 7.38
CA LYS A 176 15.43 3.74 8.80
C LYS A 176 14.68 2.42 9.01
N ALA A 177 13.47 2.32 8.45
CA ALA A 177 12.66 1.11 8.51
C ALA A 177 13.36 -0.08 7.82
N HIS A 178 14.13 0.16 6.75
CA HIS A 178 14.97 -0.86 6.14
C HIS A 178 16.10 -1.32 7.07
N ASP A 179 16.87 -0.41 7.67
CA ASP A 179 17.96 -0.76 8.60
C ASP A 179 17.45 -1.54 9.83
N GLU A 180 16.24 -1.24 10.32
CA GLU A 180 15.56 -1.96 11.41
C GLU A 180 15.20 -3.42 11.07
N ILE A 181 14.85 -3.72 9.81
CA ILE A 181 14.46 -5.09 9.37
C ILE A 181 15.55 -5.82 8.56
N CYS A 182 16.60 -5.14 8.13
CA CYS A 182 17.59 -5.68 7.19
C CYS A 182 18.33 -6.89 7.80
N PRO A 183 18.30 -8.08 7.15
CA PRO A 183 18.89 -9.31 7.69
C PRO A 183 20.42 -9.25 7.78
N LYS A 184 21.05 -8.40 6.98
CA LYS A 184 22.52 -8.21 6.98
C LYS A 184 22.96 -6.96 7.73
N TYR A 185 22.06 -6.28 8.43
CA TYR A 185 22.39 -5.12 9.26
C TYR A 185 23.36 -5.53 10.39
N PRO A 186 24.42 -4.75 10.64
CA PRO A 186 25.42 -5.07 11.67
C PRO A 186 24.92 -4.72 13.08
N MET A 187 24.62 -5.76 13.85
CA MET A 187 24.27 -5.68 15.28
C MET A 187 25.53 -5.69 16.18
N ILE A 188 25.30 -5.41 17.46
CA ILE A 188 26.27 -5.52 18.56
C ILE A 188 25.68 -6.51 19.58
N CYS A 189 26.50 -7.41 20.12
CA CYS A 189 26.08 -8.25 21.25
C CYS A 189 26.29 -7.49 22.57
N GLU A 190 25.26 -7.40 23.41
CA GLU A 190 25.31 -6.67 24.68
C GLU A 190 26.14 -7.39 25.75
N GLY A 191 26.14 -8.73 25.77
CA GLY A 191 26.86 -9.52 26.77
C GLY A 191 28.38 -9.56 26.57
N CYS A 192 28.86 -9.71 25.33
CA CYS A 192 30.29 -9.86 25.03
C CYS A 192 30.88 -8.73 24.16
N ALA A 193 30.13 -7.63 23.96
CA ALA A 193 30.50 -6.40 23.23
C ALA A 193 31.00 -6.59 21.77
N LYS A 194 30.96 -7.81 21.22
CA LYS A 194 31.38 -8.13 19.84
C LYS A 194 30.48 -7.37 18.83
N LYS A 195 31.10 -6.56 17.99
CA LYS A 195 30.44 -5.65 17.00
C LYS A 195 30.43 -6.27 15.61
N LYS A 196 29.55 -5.77 14.72
CA LYS A 196 29.42 -6.17 13.30
C LYS A 196 28.86 -7.60 13.08
N ILE A 197 27.98 -8.07 13.95
CA ILE A 197 27.31 -9.37 13.77
C ILE A 197 26.09 -9.17 12.84
N PRO A 198 25.99 -9.80 11.66
CA PRO A 198 24.80 -9.67 10.81
C PRO A 198 23.55 -10.19 11.53
N ARG A 199 22.42 -9.47 11.43
CA ARG A 199 21.14 -9.81 12.10
C ARG A 199 20.72 -11.28 11.89
N GLU A 200 20.87 -11.82 10.69
CA GLU A 200 20.66 -13.24 10.29
C GLU A 200 21.53 -14.29 11.03
N LYS A 201 22.52 -13.83 11.81
CA LYS A 201 23.39 -14.66 12.66
C LYS A 201 23.09 -14.51 14.16
N VAL A 202 22.12 -13.68 14.54
CA VAL A 202 21.65 -13.46 15.92
C VAL A 202 20.35 -14.26 16.21
N GLU A 203 19.98 -15.17 15.30
CA GLU A 203 18.83 -16.07 15.48
C GLU A 203 19.07 -17.05 16.65
N LYS A 204 18.01 -17.35 17.41
CA LYS A 204 18.08 -18.06 18.71
C LYS A 204 18.88 -19.36 18.67
N GLU A 205 18.78 -20.14 17.60
CA GLU A 205 19.49 -21.42 17.46
C GLU A 205 21.02 -21.25 17.45
N LYS A 206 21.51 -20.15 16.85
CA LYS A 206 22.95 -19.85 16.74
C LYS A 206 23.53 -19.19 18.01
N ILE A 207 22.67 -18.70 18.90
CA ILE A 207 23.09 -18.21 20.23
C ILE A 207 23.66 -19.37 21.05
N HIS A 208 23.02 -20.53 21.03
CA HIS A 208 23.47 -21.69 21.79
C HIS A 208 24.82 -22.24 21.29
N ASP A 209 25.09 -22.16 19.97
CA ASP A 209 26.41 -22.48 19.39
C ASP A 209 27.46 -21.41 19.72
N HIS A 210 27.10 -20.13 19.74
CA HIS A 210 27.99 -19.06 20.20
C HIS A 210 28.38 -19.24 21.68
N GLU A 211 27.41 -19.50 22.54
CA GLU A 211 27.63 -19.79 23.96
C GLU A 211 28.49 -21.03 24.15
N ARG A 212 28.27 -22.11 23.38
CA ARG A 212 29.10 -23.32 23.42
C ARG A 212 30.54 -23.07 22.93
N ALA A 213 30.71 -22.32 21.84
CA ALA A 213 32.02 -22.06 21.24
C ALA A 213 32.88 -21.08 22.07
N PHE A 214 32.25 -20.12 22.75
CA PHE A 214 32.93 -19.09 23.55
C PHE A 214 32.69 -19.24 25.06
N ALA A 215 32.19 -20.39 25.51
CA ALA A 215 31.91 -20.69 26.92
C ALA A 215 33.07 -20.34 27.85
N TYR A 216 34.30 -20.68 27.45
CA TYR A 216 35.52 -20.41 28.22
C TYR A 216 35.85 -18.91 28.34
N GLU A 217 35.59 -18.11 27.29
CA GLU A 217 35.73 -16.64 27.35
C GLU A 217 34.70 -16.03 28.32
N HIS A 218 33.44 -16.48 28.25
CA HIS A 218 32.38 -16.01 29.15
C HIS A 218 32.61 -16.45 30.61
N LEU A 219 33.07 -17.68 30.84
CA LEU A 219 33.47 -18.18 32.16
C LEU A 219 34.64 -17.39 32.76
N ASN A 220 35.64 -17.03 31.96
CA ASN A 220 36.74 -16.18 32.42
C ASN A 220 36.28 -14.75 32.75
N LEU A 221 35.33 -14.19 32.00
CA LEU A 221 34.72 -12.89 32.31
C LEU A 221 33.94 -12.92 33.64
N LEU A 222 33.14 -13.98 33.83
CA LEU A 222 32.43 -14.24 35.09
C LEU A 222 33.40 -14.45 36.26
N LEU A 223 34.46 -15.23 36.06
CA LEU A 223 35.49 -15.47 37.07
C LEU A 223 36.18 -14.16 37.47
N HIS A 224 36.54 -13.30 36.51
CA HIS A 224 37.14 -11.99 36.78
C HIS A 224 36.18 -11.07 37.56
N TYR A 225 34.88 -11.09 37.23
CA TYR A 225 33.85 -10.34 37.98
C TYR A 225 33.69 -10.86 39.41
N ILE A 226 33.59 -12.18 39.58
CA ILE A 226 33.49 -12.85 40.89
C ILE A 226 34.76 -12.63 41.73
N MET A 227 35.95 -12.62 41.11
CA MET A 227 37.21 -12.27 41.79
C MET A 227 37.23 -10.80 42.24
N GLY A 228 36.72 -9.87 41.44
CA GLY A 228 36.57 -8.47 41.84
C GLY A 228 35.60 -8.29 43.03
N MET A 229 34.48 -9.01 43.02
CA MET A 229 33.57 -9.07 44.17
C MET A 229 34.24 -9.71 45.39
N LYS A 230 34.97 -10.81 45.21
CA LYS A 230 35.69 -11.51 46.27
C LYS A 230 36.71 -10.60 46.96
N VAL A 231 37.55 -9.90 46.20
CA VAL A 231 38.52 -8.93 46.76
C VAL A 231 37.81 -7.80 47.52
N SER A 232 36.64 -7.36 47.04
CA SER A 232 35.81 -6.37 47.74
C SER A 232 35.20 -6.90 49.05
N MET A 233 35.02 -8.22 49.19
CA MET A 233 34.57 -8.88 50.43
C MET A 233 35.72 -9.22 51.38
N GLU A 234 36.88 -9.64 50.87
CA GLU A 234 38.09 -9.93 51.68
C GLU A 234 38.67 -8.68 52.35
N GLY A 235 38.26 -7.48 51.93
CA GLY A 235 38.52 -6.21 52.63
C GLY A 235 37.76 -6.03 53.95
N LEU A 236 36.81 -6.90 54.30
CA LEU A 236 36.07 -6.87 55.56
C LEU A 236 36.72 -7.82 56.59
N GLN A 237 37.41 -7.25 57.58
CA GLN A 237 38.31 -7.99 58.47
C GLN A 237 37.56 -8.91 59.47
N PRO A 238 37.91 -10.22 59.59
CA PRO A 238 37.12 -11.19 60.36
C PRO A 238 36.93 -10.90 61.86
N GLN A 239 37.86 -10.15 62.46
CA GLN A 239 37.96 -9.92 63.91
C GLN A 239 36.69 -9.29 64.52
N GLY A 240 35.93 -8.50 63.74
CA GLY A 240 34.66 -7.95 64.21
C GLY A 240 33.58 -9.01 64.45
N LEU A 241 33.60 -10.12 63.71
CA LEU A 241 32.54 -11.14 63.74
C LEU A 241 32.72 -12.13 64.89
N GLU A 242 33.97 -12.52 65.20
CA GLU A 242 34.28 -13.38 66.36
C GLU A 242 33.97 -12.66 67.69
N ILE A 243 34.31 -11.37 67.79
CA ILE A 243 34.01 -10.52 68.96
C ILE A 243 32.49 -10.32 69.11
N ALA A 244 31.75 -10.17 68.01
CA ALA A 244 30.29 -10.11 68.03
C ALA A 244 29.67 -11.45 68.47
N GLY A 245 30.20 -12.59 67.98
CA GLY A 245 29.75 -13.93 68.35
C GLY A 245 29.91 -14.21 69.85
N HIS A 246 31.08 -13.92 70.42
CA HIS A 246 31.32 -14.08 71.86
C HIS A 246 30.34 -13.27 72.71
N LYS A 247 30.14 -11.97 72.38
CA LYS A 247 29.21 -11.10 73.10
C LYS A 247 27.75 -11.55 72.97
N LEU A 248 27.36 -12.17 71.86
CA LEU A 248 26.01 -12.71 71.68
C LEU A 248 25.73 -13.88 72.62
N VAL A 249 26.69 -14.79 72.80
CA VAL A 249 26.58 -15.93 73.74
C VAL A 249 26.51 -15.45 75.18
N GLU A 250 27.37 -14.49 75.54
CA GLU A 250 27.40 -13.87 76.87
C GLU A 250 26.05 -13.19 77.20
N LEU A 251 25.50 -12.41 76.27
CA LEU A 251 24.14 -11.84 76.36
C LEU A 251 23.03 -12.90 76.49
N GLN A 252 23.08 -13.99 75.72
CA GLN A 252 22.10 -15.09 75.83
C GLN A 252 22.18 -15.88 77.14
N GLN A 253 23.32 -15.83 77.83
CA GLN A 253 23.49 -16.43 79.15
C GLN A 253 22.95 -15.49 80.23
N SER A 254 23.28 -14.20 80.17
CA SER A 254 22.72 -13.17 81.05
C SER A 254 21.19 -13.03 80.91
N LEU A 255 20.64 -13.15 79.71
CA LEU A 255 19.20 -13.00 79.46
C LEU A 255 18.39 -14.12 80.13
N ARG A 256 18.83 -15.39 80.03
CA ARG A 256 18.17 -16.51 80.71
C ARG A 256 18.25 -16.42 82.23
N GLU A 257 19.35 -15.89 82.76
CA GLU A 257 19.48 -15.64 84.20
C GLU A 257 18.57 -14.50 84.67
N LEU A 258 18.32 -13.50 83.81
CA LEU A 258 17.38 -12.41 84.07
C LEU A 258 15.92 -12.89 84.00
N GLU A 259 15.55 -13.69 82.99
CA GLU A 259 14.21 -14.29 82.87
C GLU A 259 13.84 -15.11 84.11
N ALA A 260 14.75 -15.97 84.58
CA ALA A 260 14.55 -16.77 85.79
C ALA A 260 14.35 -15.92 87.06
N ARG A 261 14.92 -14.70 87.12
CA ARG A 261 14.75 -13.75 88.22
C ARG A 261 13.47 -12.92 88.09
N VAL A 262 13.01 -12.62 86.86
CA VAL A 262 11.78 -11.86 86.60
C VAL A 262 10.52 -12.65 86.92
N SER A 263 10.50 -13.96 86.65
CA SER A 263 9.35 -14.85 86.97
C SER A 263 9.01 -14.93 88.47
N LEU A 264 9.88 -14.45 89.37
CA LEU A 264 9.68 -14.43 90.82
C LEU A 264 9.03 -13.14 91.36
N LEU A 265 8.81 -12.11 90.52
CA LEU A 265 8.43 -10.77 90.97
C LEU A 265 7.10 -10.23 90.40
N SER A 266 6.36 -11.03 89.63
CA SER A 266 5.12 -10.60 88.94
C SER A 266 3.87 -10.55 89.82
N THR A 267 3.94 -9.95 91.02
CA THR A 267 2.78 -9.76 91.92
C THR A 267 2.61 -8.29 92.35
N THR A 268 1.40 -7.76 92.16
CA THR A 268 0.84 -6.47 92.64
C THR A 268 1.27 -5.14 91.96
N SER A 269 0.36 -4.61 91.11
CA SER A 269 -0.33 -3.29 91.15
C SER A 269 0.25 -2.11 92.01
N SER A 270 0.07 -0.81 91.71
CA SER A 270 -0.51 -0.05 90.55
C SER A 270 -0.56 1.49 90.83
N GLY A 271 -0.59 2.37 89.81
CA GLY A 271 -1.32 3.68 89.87
C GLY A 271 -0.59 5.03 89.57
N PRO A 272 -1.21 5.99 88.82
CA PRO A 272 -0.82 7.42 88.59
C PRO A 272 -1.96 8.39 89.08
N PRO A 273 -2.26 9.64 88.56
CA PRO A 273 -1.58 10.65 87.70
C PRO A 273 -1.69 12.16 88.16
N VAL A 274 -1.07 13.14 87.46
CA VAL A 274 -1.41 14.61 87.50
C VAL A 274 -1.25 15.28 86.10
N GLN A 275 -1.90 16.44 85.83
CA GLN A 275 -2.05 17.13 84.53
C GLN A 275 -2.01 18.70 84.63
N GLY A 276 -1.96 19.45 83.50
CA GLY A 276 -2.39 20.87 83.46
C GLY A 276 -2.14 21.75 82.19
N ALA A 277 -3.23 22.13 81.49
CA ALA A 277 -3.61 23.40 80.78
C ALA A 277 -2.62 24.32 79.99
N ALA A 278 -3.01 25.34 79.16
CA ALA A 278 -4.10 25.56 78.16
C ALA A 278 -4.04 27.02 77.56
N ALA A 279 -4.36 27.28 76.26
CA ALA A 279 -4.72 28.60 75.65
C ALA A 279 -5.17 28.49 74.15
N SER A 280 -5.63 29.59 73.49
CA SER A 280 -6.46 29.55 72.24
C SER A 280 -6.37 30.78 71.28
N SER A 281 -6.79 30.64 69.98
CA SER A 281 -7.62 31.61 69.18
C SER A 281 -7.73 31.38 67.63
N SER A 282 -8.89 31.75 67.03
CA SER A 282 -9.28 32.23 65.64
C SER A 282 -8.42 32.03 64.35
N SER A 283 -8.93 32.01 63.09
CA SER A 283 -10.30 31.94 62.46
C SER A 283 -10.27 31.91 60.90
N SER A 284 -11.36 31.44 60.22
CA SER A 284 -11.82 31.70 58.81
C SER A 284 -10.94 31.26 57.59
N SER A 285 -11.43 30.91 56.38
CA SER A 285 -12.79 30.62 55.83
C SER A 285 -12.76 30.07 54.38
N SER A 286 -13.73 29.22 53.97
CA SER A 286 -14.17 28.86 52.57
C SER A 286 -13.13 28.28 51.57
N SER A 287 -13.41 27.39 50.60
CA SER A 287 -14.54 26.49 50.19
C SER A 287 -14.03 25.65 48.97
N SER A 288 -14.59 24.58 48.40
CA SER A 288 -15.83 23.76 48.55
C SER A 288 -15.64 22.41 47.79
N GLY A 289 -16.61 21.48 47.81
CA GLY A 289 -16.58 20.17 47.10
C GLY A 289 -17.91 19.83 46.40
N PRO A 290 -18.47 18.59 46.48
CA PRO A 290 -17.97 17.33 47.04
C PRO A 290 -17.53 16.37 45.87
N PRO A 291 -17.94 15.08 45.64
CA PRO A 291 -18.89 14.16 46.28
C PRO A 291 -18.22 13.11 47.21
N GLY A 292 -18.57 11.82 47.08
CA GLY A 292 -18.07 10.65 47.84
C GLY A 292 -18.46 9.34 47.10
N PRO A 293 -18.77 8.19 47.75
CA PRO A 293 -18.92 7.90 49.20
C PRO A 293 -17.92 6.77 49.64
N ALA A 294 -18.07 5.89 50.67
CA ALA A 294 -19.08 5.60 51.71
C ALA A 294 -18.46 4.89 52.94
N ALA A 295 -19.07 5.04 54.13
CA ALA A 295 -18.91 4.22 55.36
C ALA A 295 -17.50 4.18 56.02
N SER A 296 -17.30 3.99 57.34
CA SER A 296 -18.14 3.41 58.42
C SER A 296 -17.96 4.17 59.76
N ALA A 297 -18.52 3.66 60.87
CA ALA A 297 -18.58 4.30 62.22
C ALA A 297 -18.32 3.25 63.34
N PRO A 298 -18.51 3.50 64.67
CA PRO A 298 -18.07 4.61 65.56
C PRO A 298 -17.47 4.10 66.93
N LEU A 299 -17.35 5.00 67.95
CA LEU A 299 -17.21 4.77 69.42
C LEU A 299 -15.80 4.44 70.00
N PRO A 300 -15.54 4.57 71.32
CA PRO A 300 -16.18 5.39 72.40
C PRO A 300 -15.16 6.27 73.22
N PRO A 301 -15.59 7.08 74.22
CA PRO A 301 -14.70 7.99 74.99
C PRO A 301 -14.36 7.52 76.43
N PRO A 302 -13.32 8.11 77.08
CA PRO A 302 -13.05 7.99 78.53
C PRO A 302 -13.46 9.24 79.35
N PRO A 303 -13.99 9.10 80.59
CA PRO A 303 -14.38 10.23 81.44
C PRO A 303 -13.44 10.52 82.64
N THR A 304 -13.34 11.81 82.99
CA THR A 304 -13.16 12.43 84.33
C THR A 304 -12.34 11.78 85.45
N LEU A 305 -11.40 12.55 86.03
CA LEU A 305 -10.86 12.39 87.39
C LEU A 305 -11.10 13.67 88.24
N PRO A 306 -11.57 13.57 89.49
CA PRO A 306 -11.64 14.66 90.48
C PRO A 306 -10.63 14.37 91.66
N PRO A 307 -10.53 15.16 92.76
CA PRO A 307 -9.28 15.91 93.00
C PRO A 307 -8.71 15.84 94.45
N THR A 308 -7.71 16.69 94.74
CA THR A 308 -7.12 16.98 96.08
C THR A 308 -6.24 15.86 96.68
N LEU A 309 -5.25 16.08 97.56
CA LEU A 309 -4.92 17.20 98.47
C LEU A 309 -3.41 17.54 98.49
N SER A 310 -3.07 18.70 99.03
CA SER A 310 -1.71 19.10 99.42
C SER A 310 -1.35 18.61 100.83
N VAL A 311 -0.14 18.06 101.03
CA VAL A 311 0.46 17.85 102.36
C VAL A 311 1.93 18.27 102.33
N SER A 312 2.30 19.17 103.24
CA SER A 312 3.70 19.51 103.54
C SER A 312 4.20 18.63 104.68
N THR A 313 5.36 17.98 104.53
CA THR A 313 6.07 17.32 105.63
C THR A 313 7.54 17.74 105.68
N SER A 314 8.07 17.78 106.90
CA SER A 314 9.39 18.32 107.23
C SER A 314 10.52 17.32 107.04
N PHE A 315 11.73 17.84 106.81
CA PHE A 315 12.97 17.07 106.82
C PHE A 315 13.21 16.37 108.17
N THR A 316 13.64 15.11 108.11
CA THR A 316 14.48 14.47 109.13
C THR A 316 15.68 13.79 108.43
N PRO A 317 16.91 13.91 108.96
CA PRO A 317 18.10 13.39 108.28
C PRO A 317 18.28 11.88 108.49
N LEU A 318 18.58 11.15 107.42
CA LEU A 318 18.97 9.73 107.49
C LEU A 318 20.49 9.57 107.76
N PRO A 319 20.93 8.43 108.34
CA PRO A 319 22.34 8.16 108.59
C PRO A 319 23.15 7.93 107.30
N SER A 320 24.43 8.31 107.34
CA SER A 320 25.30 8.47 106.16
C SER A 320 25.57 7.22 105.32
N SER A 321 25.39 6.02 105.87
CA SER A 321 25.52 4.76 105.11
C SER A 321 24.36 4.52 104.13
N VAL A 322 23.16 5.02 104.44
CA VAL A 322 21.97 4.83 103.59
C VAL A 322 21.99 5.80 102.41
N GLY A 323 22.48 7.02 102.61
CA GLY A 323 22.63 8.03 101.55
C GLY A 323 23.49 7.54 100.38
N ALA A 324 24.70 7.03 100.68
CA ALA A 324 25.62 6.53 99.65
C ALA A 324 25.07 5.33 98.85
N ALA A 325 24.30 4.45 99.50
CA ALA A 325 23.62 3.35 98.82
C ALA A 325 22.49 3.85 97.89
N LEU A 326 21.73 4.86 98.33
CA LEU A 326 20.71 5.51 97.51
C LEU A 326 21.33 6.27 96.32
N GLU A 327 22.46 6.95 96.51
CA GLU A 327 23.20 7.62 95.44
C GLU A 327 23.74 6.65 94.39
N LEU A 328 24.29 5.49 94.81
CA LEU A 328 24.73 4.45 93.89
C LEU A 328 23.57 3.85 93.08
N GLN A 329 22.43 3.57 93.74
CA GLN A 329 21.22 3.09 93.06
C GLN A 329 20.68 4.14 92.08
N LEU A 330 20.66 5.42 92.48
CA LEU A 330 20.26 6.55 91.64
C LEU A 330 21.22 6.76 90.45
N HIS A 331 22.51 6.49 90.62
CA HIS A 331 23.50 6.51 89.53
C HIS A 331 23.27 5.37 88.53
N SER A 332 22.97 4.16 89.03
CA SER A 332 22.64 2.97 88.23
C SER A 332 21.37 3.19 87.40
N GLU A 333 20.30 3.71 88.00
CA GLU A 333 19.07 4.02 87.25
C GLU A 333 19.28 5.21 86.29
N LYS A 334 20.09 6.23 86.65
CA LYS A 334 20.49 7.27 85.70
C LYS A 334 21.20 6.71 84.47
N THR A 335 22.16 5.79 84.62
CA THR A 335 22.87 5.22 83.46
C THR A 335 21.96 4.33 82.62
N LYS A 336 21.02 3.58 83.21
CA LYS A 336 19.98 2.86 82.46
C LYS A 336 19.05 3.78 81.70
N VAL A 337 18.60 4.89 82.30
CA VAL A 337 17.76 5.90 81.64
C VAL A 337 18.51 6.58 80.48
N VAL A 338 19.82 6.84 80.63
CA VAL A 338 20.67 7.36 79.55
C VAL A 338 20.81 6.35 78.40
N GLU A 339 21.07 5.06 78.68
CA GLU A 339 21.16 4.03 77.63
C GLU A 339 19.81 3.74 76.96
N LEU A 340 18.70 3.78 77.70
CA LEU A 340 17.36 3.71 77.11
C LEU A 340 17.07 4.93 76.24
N GLY A 341 17.46 6.14 76.65
CA GLY A 341 17.37 7.35 75.83
C GLY A 341 18.22 7.26 74.55
N ARG A 342 19.43 6.69 74.65
CA ARG A 342 20.30 6.40 73.50
C ARG A 342 19.66 5.38 72.54
N ARG A 343 18.99 4.35 73.07
CA ARG A 343 18.28 3.34 72.25
C ARG A 343 16.98 3.87 71.64
N CYS A 344 16.24 4.74 72.33
CA CYS A 344 15.07 5.41 71.76
C CYS A 344 15.50 6.33 70.61
N THR A 345 16.50 7.19 70.80
CA THR A 345 17.00 8.05 69.71
C THR A 345 17.59 7.26 68.53
N GLU A 346 18.26 6.14 68.78
CA GLU A 346 18.71 5.22 67.71
C GLU A 346 17.55 4.53 66.96
N LEU A 347 16.41 4.31 67.62
CA LEU A 347 15.19 3.79 67.00
C LEU A 347 14.38 4.87 66.28
N GLU A 348 14.34 6.11 66.79
CA GLU A 348 13.72 7.26 66.13
C GLU A 348 14.42 7.58 64.81
N VAL A 349 15.75 7.58 64.79
CA VAL A 349 16.54 7.73 63.54
C VAL A 349 16.22 6.61 62.54
N LYS A 350 16.12 5.35 63.00
CA LYS A 350 15.76 4.22 62.12
C LYS A 350 14.33 4.34 61.60
N SER A 351 13.38 4.72 62.45
CA SER A 351 11.99 5.00 62.07
C SER A 351 11.92 6.06 60.99
N GLY A 352 12.62 7.19 61.18
CA GLY A 352 12.72 8.25 60.18
C GLY A 352 13.34 7.77 58.86
N THR A 353 14.35 6.89 58.88
CA THR A 353 14.86 6.31 57.63
C THR A 353 13.86 5.39 56.92
N PHE A 354 13.07 4.60 57.65
CA PHE A 354 12.02 3.77 57.05
C PHE A 354 10.86 4.62 56.49
N GLU A 355 10.45 5.67 57.21
CA GLU A 355 9.41 6.61 56.78
C GLU A 355 9.80 7.34 55.48
N ASN A 356 11.06 7.77 55.37
CA ASN A 356 11.61 8.31 54.11
C ASN A 356 11.60 7.28 52.97
N VAL A 357 11.98 6.02 53.24
CA VAL A 357 11.95 4.95 52.22
C VAL A 357 10.52 4.65 51.76
N VAL A 358 9.54 4.60 52.67
CA VAL A 358 8.13 4.41 52.34
C VAL A 358 7.59 5.59 51.50
N CYS A 359 7.97 6.82 51.84
CA CYS A 359 7.59 8.02 51.07
C CYS A 359 8.13 7.98 49.63
N VAL A 360 9.40 7.59 49.44
CA VAL A 360 9.99 7.41 48.10
C VAL A 360 9.29 6.28 47.34
N LEU A 361 9.07 5.12 47.96
CA LEU A 361 8.41 3.98 47.33
C LEU A 361 6.97 4.32 46.90
N ASN A 362 6.19 5.02 47.73
CA ASN A 362 4.85 5.47 47.38
C ASN A 362 4.87 6.40 46.14
N ARG A 363 5.82 7.34 46.10
CA ARG A 363 5.99 8.27 44.97
C ARG A 363 6.47 7.59 43.67
N GLU A 364 7.18 6.46 43.77
CA GLU A 364 7.47 5.61 42.61
C GLU A 364 6.22 4.84 42.15
N VAL A 365 5.45 4.26 43.08
CA VAL A 365 4.19 3.55 42.77
C VAL A 365 3.19 4.46 42.06
N GLU A 366 3.00 5.70 42.52
CA GLU A 366 2.17 6.72 41.86
C GLU A 366 2.65 7.03 40.43
N ARG A 367 3.97 7.08 40.21
CA ARG A 367 4.57 7.29 38.87
C ARG A 367 4.38 6.08 37.96
N PHE A 368 4.49 4.87 38.49
CA PHE A 368 4.19 3.65 37.74
C PHE A 368 2.70 3.54 37.40
N ALA A 369 1.79 3.87 38.32
CA ALA A 369 0.35 3.86 38.07
C ALA A 369 -0.05 4.84 36.95
N THR A 370 0.39 6.10 37.04
CA THR A 370 0.12 7.11 36.00
C THR A 370 0.73 6.75 34.64
N THR A 371 1.93 6.16 34.61
CA THR A 371 2.56 5.65 33.38
C THR A 371 1.80 4.46 32.79
N MET A 372 1.33 3.53 33.64
CA MET A 372 0.55 2.37 33.24
C MET A 372 -0.82 2.76 32.67
N GLU A 373 -1.48 3.75 33.27
CA GLU A 373 -2.72 4.33 32.72
C GLU A 373 -2.49 4.97 31.34
N ALA A 374 -1.44 5.77 31.17
CA ALA A 374 -1.11 6.38 29.90
C ALA A 374 -0.84 5.32 28.81
N SER A 375 -0.07 4.28 29.15
CA SER A 375 0.20 3.13 28.28
C SER A 375 -1.08 2.36 27.92
N THR A 376 -1.99 2.15 28.88
CA THR A 376 -3.28 1.47 28.66
C THR A 376 -4.19 2.26 27.72
N ARG A 377 -4.24 3.60 27.88
CA ARG A 377 -4.99 4.49 26.98
C ARG A 377 -4.39 4.47 25.57
N GLN A 378 -3.06 4.48 25.45
CA GLN A 378 -2.35 4.39 24.16
C GLN A 378 -2.61 3.05 23.46
N HIS A 379 -2.48 1.92 24.17
CA HIS A 379 -2.77 0.59 23.64
C HIS A 379 -4.20 0.51 23.08
N LYS A 380 -5.19 1.09 23.78
CA LYS A 380 -6.57 1.11 23.28
C LYS A 380 -6.69 1.91 21.97
N LEU A 381 -6.11 3.11 21.91
CA LEU A 381 -6.10 3.92 20.68
C LEU A 381 -5.38 3.23 19.51
N ASP A 382 -4.34 2.46 19.77
CA ASP A 382 -3.63 1.69 18.73
C ASP A 382 -4.39 0.43 18.31
N GLN A 383 -5.11 -0.21 19.24
CA GLN A 383 -6.03 -1.32 18.93
C GLN A 383 -7.22 -0.85 18.06
N ASP A 384 -7.81 0.30 18.38
CA ASP A 384 -8.88 0.93 17.57
C ASP A 384 -8.35 1.26 16.15
N LYS A 385 -7.11 1.75 16.01
CA LYS A 385 -6.45 1.97 14.70
C LYS A 385 -6.21 0.67 13.94
N ILE A 386 -5.77 -0.40 14.62
CA ILE A 386 -5.53 -1.70 14.01
C ILE A 386 -6.84 -2.29 13.45
N GLU A 387 -7.96 -2.16 14.17
CA GLU A 387 -9.26 -2.59 13.65
C GLU A 387 -9.72 -1.74 12.46
N ALA A 388 -9.56 -0.42 12.51
CA ALA A 388 -9.87 0.47 11.40
C ALA A 388 -9.04 0.17 10.15
N LEU A 389 -7.74 -0.11 10.32
CA LEU A 389 -6.83 -0.50 9.24
C LEU A 389 -7.18 -1.89 8.68
N SER A 390 -7.45 -2.88 9.53
CA SER A 390 -7.86 -4.23 9.13
C SER A 390 -9.14 -4.22 8.29
N ASN A 391 -10.16 -3.47 8.72
CA ASN A 391 -11.38 -3.27 7.94
C ASN A 391 -11.12 -2.60 6.58
N LYS A 392 -10.15 -1.68 6.52
CA LYS A 392 -9.76 -0.99 5.27
C LYS A 392 -8.95 -1.87 4.33
N VAL A 393 -8.06 -2.73 4.84
CA VAL A 393 -7.40 -3.80 4.06
C VAL A 393 -8.46 -4.71 3.44
N ARG A 394 -9.41 -5.21 4.26
CA ARG A 394 -10.52 -6.05 3.78
C ARG A 394 -11.45 -5.35 2.79
N GLN A 395 -11.48 -4.02 2.74
CA GLN A 395 -12.18 -3.25 1.69
C GLN A 395 -11.35 -3.16 0.40
N LEU A 396 -10.04 -2.94 0.52
CA LEU A 396 -9.14 -2.88 -0.63
C LEU A 396 -9.04 -4.23 -1.34
N GLU A 397 -8.91 -5.34 -0.61
CA GLU A 397 -8.89 -6.71 -1.17
C GLU A 397 -10.12 -7.00 -2.05
N ARG A 398 -11.32 -6.71 -1.55
CA ARG A 398 -12.58 -6.83 -2.31
C ARG A 398 -12.59 -5.92 -3.55
N THR A 399 -12.00 -4.74 -3.45
CA THR A 399 -11.90 -3.77 -4.55
C THR A 399 -10.90 -4.21 -5.62
N VAL A 400 -9.81 -4.89 -5.21
CA VAL A 400 -8.82 -5.49 -6.11
C VAL A 400 -9.46 -6.66 -6.86
N GLY A 401 -10.08 -7.62 -6.18
CA GLY A 401 -10.74 -8.76 -6.85
C GLY A 401 -11.83 -8.36 -7.85
N LEU A 402 -12.60 -7.30 -7.56
CA LEU A 402 -13.55 -6.72 -8.53
C LEU A 402 -12.86 -6.10 -9.75
N LYS A 403 -11.70 -5.46 -9.57
CA LYS A 403 -10.89 -4.92 -10.67
C LYS A 403 -10.22 -6.03 -11.48
N ASP A 404 -9.73 -7.10 -10.86
CA ASP A 404 -9.09 -8.22 -11.56
C ASP A 404 -10.06 -8.92 -12.50
N LEU A 405 -11.32 -9.11 -12.07
CA LEU A 405 -12.41 -9.58 -12.94
C LEU A 405 -12.67 -8.61 -14.12
N THR A 406 -12.65 -7.31 -13.86
CA THR A 406 -12.82 -6.26 -14.90
C THR A 406 -11.65 -6.27 -15.90
N VAL A 407 -10.42 -6.48 -15.42
CA VAL A 407 -9.21 -6.59 -16.26
C VAL A 407 -9.30 -7.84 -17.13
N ALA A 408 -9.69 -8.99 -16.58
CA ALA A 408 -9.88 -10.22 -17.34
C ALA A 408 -10.94 -10.10 -18.46
N GLU A 409 -12.05 -9.38 -18.21
CA GLU A 409 -13.04 -9.04 -19.25
C GLU A 409 -12.43 -8.15 -20.34
N MET A 410 -11.70 -7.09 -19.95
CA MET A 410 -11.03 -6.18 -20.88
C MET A 410 -9.96 -6.91 -21.72
N GLU A 411 -9.18 -7.82 -21.14
CA GLU A 411 -8.23 -8.67 -21.87
C GLU A 411 -8.93 -9.63 -22.84
N GLY A 412 -10.12 -10.12 -22.51
CA GLY A 412 -10.96 -10.89 -23.44
C GLY A 412 -11.34 -10.06 -24.67
N ARG A 413 -11.91 -8.88 -24.42
CA ARG A 413 -12.34 -7.93 -25.47
C ARG A 413 -11.18 -7.40 -26.31
N LEU A 414 -10.02 -7.17 -25.71
CA LEU A 414 -8.79 -6.80 -26.43
C LEU A 414 -8.31 -7.92 -27.35
N ARG A 415 -8.35 -9.18 -26.90
CA ARG A 415 -8.01 -10.34 -27.74
C ARG A 415 -8.96 -10.47 -28.93
N GLU A 416 -10.27 -10.35 -28.73
CA GLU A 416 -11.25 -10.35 -29.83
C GLU A 416 -10.98 -9.25 -30.84
N MET A 417 -10.80 -8.01 -30.37
CA MET A 417 -10.51 -6.86 -31.22
C MET A 417 -9.20 -7.01 -31.98
N SER A 418 -8.15 -7.56 -31.35
CA SER A 418 -6.84 -7.79 -31.99
C SER A 418 -6.87 -8.86 -33.10
N ALA A 419 -7.86 -9.74 -33.08
CA ALA A 419 -8.07 -10.78 -34.09
C ALA A 419 -9.08 -10.39 -35.18
N THR A 420 -9.71 -9.21 -35.07
CA THR A 420 -10.78 -8.78 -35.98
C THR A 420 -10.20 -8.23 -37.29
N THR A 421 -10.59 -8.79 -38.43
CA THR A 421 -10.26 -8.28 -39.77
C THR A 421 -11.47 -7.63 -40.47
N PHE A 422 -11.21 -6.81 -41.49
CA PHE A 422 -12.20 -5.95 -42.15
C PHE A 422 -12.08 -5.95 -43.68
N ASP A 423 -11.61 -7.07 -44.25
CA ASP A 423 -11.31 -7.27 -45.67
C ASP A 423 -11.90 -8.59 -46.23
N GLY A 424 -12.79 -9.24 -45.46
CA GLY A 424 -13.35 -10.55 -45.79
C GLY A 424 -12.37 -11.72 -45.65
N VAL A 425 -11.11 -11.49 -45.28
CA VAL A 425 -10.08 -12.53 -45.10
C VAL A 425 -9.77 -12.70 -43.62
N PHE A 426 -9.81 -13.93 -43.12
CA PHE A 426 -9.61 -14.21 -41.70
C PHE A 426 -8.77 -15.46 -41.52
N ILE A 427 -7.80 -15.42 -40.60
CA ILE A 427 -6.92 -16.55 -40.26
C ILE A 427 -7.02 -16.82 -38.76
N TRP A 428 -7.64 -17.94 -38.42
CA TRP A 428 -7.81 -18.40 -37.05
C TRP A 428 -6.71 -19.40 -36.68
N ARG A 429 -5.81 -18.97 -35.80
CA ARG A 429 -4.85 -19.85 -35.11
C ARG A 429 -5.55 -20.61 -33.98
N ILE A 430 -5.43 -21.93 -33.97
CA ILE A 430 -5.89 -22.80 -32.88
C ILE A 430 -4.68 -23.56 -32.33
N SER A 431 -4.05 -23.00 -31.30
CA SER A 431 -3.05 -23.67 -30.45
C SER A 431 -3.70 -24.72 -29.53
N ASP A 432 -2.92 -25.48 -28.77
CA ASP A 432 -3.38 -26.51 -27.81
C ASP A 432 -4.30 -27.57 -28.46
N PHE A 433 -4.05 -27.89 -29.73
CA PHE A 433 -4.94 -28.68 -30.58
C PHE A 433 -5.20 -30.08 -30.00
N ALA A 434 -4.18 -30.79 -29.51
CA ALA A 434 -4.31 -32.11 -28.91
C ALA A 434 -5.24 -32.07 -27.69
N LYS A 435 -5.09 -31.08 -26.81
CA LYS A 435 -5.96 -30.89 -25.64
C LYS A 435 -7.40 -30.59 -26.07
N LYS A 436 -7.60 -29.63 -26.98
CA LYS A 436 -8.93 -29.22 -27.45
C LYS A 436 -9.65 -30.34 -28.22
N ARG A 437 -8.91 -31.16 -28.98
CA ARG A 437 -9.43 -32.38 -29.60
C ARG A 437 -9.84 -33.40 -28.55
N GLN A 438 -9.05 -33.62 -27.50
CA GLN A 438 -9.40 -34.51 -26.39
C GLN A 438 -10.65 -34.03 -25.61
N ASP A 439 -10.79 -32.71 -25.40
CA ASP A 439 -11.98 -32.11 -24.78
C ASP A 439 -13.24 -32.22 -25.66
N ALA A 440 -13.10 -32.17 -26.99
CA ALA A 440 -14.19 -32.41 -27.93
C ALA A 440 -14.57 -33.91 -28.03
N VAL A 441 -13.59 -34.82 -28.04
CA VAL A 441 -13.81 -36.28 -28.00
C VAL A 441 -14.51 -36.69 -26.70
N ALA A 442 -14.11 -36.12 -25.56
CA ALA A 442 -14.73 -36.34 -24.27
C ALA A 442 -16.07 -35.59 -24.07
N GLY A 443 -16.56 -34.87 -25.08
CA GLY A 443 -17.83 -34.12 -25.02
C GLY A 443 -17.84 -32.91 -24.09
N ARG A 444 -16.70 -32.52 -23.48
CA ARG A 444 -16.58 -31.36 -22.59
C ARG A 444 -16.68 -30.03 -23.35
N ALA A 445 -16.06 -29.98 -24.53
CA ALA A 445 -16.06 -28.80 -25.41
C ALA A 445 -16.25 -29.25 -26.87
N PRO A 446 -17.47 -29.67 -27.27
CA PRO A 446 -17.70 -30.31 -28.56
C PRO A 446 -17.48 -29.36 -29.77
N ALA A 447 -17.66 -28.05 -29.56
CA ALA A 447 -17.48 -27.02 -30.57
C ALA A 447 -16.75 -25.79 -30.00
N MET A 448 -16.05 -25.05 -30.86
CA MET A 448 -15.47 -23.74 -30.55
C MET A 448 -15.91 -22.72 -31.60
N PHE A 449 -15.99 -21.45 -31.19
CA PHE A 449 -16.17 -20.31 -32.09
C PHE A 449 -14.86 -19.54 -32.27
N SER A 450 -14.67 -18.95 -33.44
CA SER A 450 -13.58 -17.99 -33.67
C SER A 450 -13.93 -16.59 -33.16
N PRO A 451 -12.94 -15.71 -32.98
CA PRO A 451 -13.17 -14.26 -33.02
C PRO A 451 -13.97 -13.84 -34.25
N ALA A 452 -14.65 -12.70 -34.15
CA ALA A 452 -15.44 -12.15 -35.24
C ALA A 452 -14.56 -11.44 -36.29
N PHE A 453 -15.00 -11.44 -37.54
CA PHE A 453 -14.39 -10.73 -38.66
C PHE A 453 -15.46 -10.16 -39.59
N TYR A 454 -15.07 -9.24 -40.48
CA TYR A 454 -15.99 -8.42 -41.27
C TYR A 454 -15.60 -8.36 -42.76
N THR A 455 -16.59 -8.15 -43.64
CA THR A 455 -16.34 -7.91 -45.08
C THR A 455 -15.80 -6.51 -45.37
N SER A 456 -16.08 -5.53 -44.50
CA SER A 456 -15.56 -4.17 -44.53
C SER A 456 -15.68 -3.53 -43.14
N LYS A 457 -15.13 -2.34 -42.93
CA LYS A 457 -15.23 -1.58 -41.64
C LYS A 457 -16.67 -1.41 -41.13
N TYR A 458 -17.66 -1.44 -42.02
CA TYR A 458 -19.10 -1.34 -41.72
C TYR A 458 -19.90 -2.47 -42.42
N GLY A 459 -19.25 -3.59 -42.71
CA GLY A 459 -19.81 -4.74 -43.42
C GLY A 459 -20.48 -5.77 -42.50
N TYR A 460 -20.81 -6.94 -43.06
CA TYR A 460 -21.42 -8.04 -42.31
C TYR A 460 -20.47 -8.52 -41.21
N LYS A 461 -20.98 -8.75 -40.00
CA LYS A 461 -20.22 -9.42 -38.92
C LYS A 461 -20.33 -10.93 -39.10
N MET A 462 -19.22 -11.65 -39.00
CA MET A 462 -19.13 -13.09 -39.25
C MET A 462 -18.21 -13.76 -38.23
N CYS A 463 -18.40 -15.05 -37.98
CA CYS A 463 -17.39 -15.88 -37.31
C CYS A 463 -17.41 -17.32 -37.88
N LEU A 464 -16.46 -18.14 -37.45
CA LEU A 464 -16.40 -19.56 -37.75
C LEU A 464 -16.77 -20.39 -36.52
N ARG A 465 -17.37 -21.56 -36.75
CA ARG A 465 -17.65 -22.56 -35.72
C ARG A 465 -17.03 -23.89 -36.14
N ILE A 466 -16.19 -24.49 -35.30
CA ILE A 466 -15.45 -25.73 -35.58
C ILE A 466 -15.80 -26.81 -34.57
N TYR A 467 -15.87 -28.06 -35.02
CA TYR A 467 -16.02 -29.23 -34.17
C TYR A 467 -14.83 -30.16 -34.43
N LEU A 468 -13.90 -30.23 -33.48
CA LEU A 468 -12.65 -30.99 -33.63
C LEU A 468 -12.84 -32.52 -33.60
N ASN A 469 -14.04 -32.97 -33.24
CA ASN A 469 -14.49 -34.37 -33.34
C ASN A 469 -15.79 -34.51 -34.16
N GLY A 470 -16.08 -33.52 -35.01
CA GLY A 470 -17.18 -33.54 -35.97
C GLY A 470 -18.58 -33.27 -35.42
N ASP A 471 -19.49 -32.91 -36.31
CA ASP A 471 -20.92 -32.70 -36.07
C ASP A 471 -21.77 -33.35 -37.17
N GLY A 472 -23.05 -33.60 -36.88
CA GLY A 472 -24.00 -34.19 -37.82
C GLY A 472 -23.48 -35.46 -38.47
N THR A 473 -23.43 -35.49 -39.80
CA THR A 473 -22.92 -36.62 -40.61
C THR A 473 -21.41 -36.85 -40.48
N GLY A 474 -20.63 -35.85 -40.03
CA GLY A 474 -19.18 -35.97 -39.82
C GLY A 474 -18.77 -36.38 -38.42
N ARG A 475 -19.71 -36.50 -37.48
CA ARG A 475 -19.44 -36.79 -36.05
C ARG A 475 -18.55 -38.02 -35.86
N GLY A 476 -17.45 -37.86 -35.14
CA GLY A 476 -16.47 -38.91 -34.83
C GLY A 476 -15.59 -39.38 -36.01
N SER A 477 -15.74 -38.82 -37.22
CA SER A 477 -14.99 -39.25 -38.42
C SER A 477 -14.29 -38.11 -39.15
N HIS A 478 -14.86 -36.90 -39.10
CA HIS A 478 -14.36 -35.69 -39.73
C HIS A 478 -14.25 -34.55 -38.70
N LEU A 479 -13.33 -33.63 -38.93
CA LEU A 479 -13.41 -32.29 -38.39
C LEU A 479 -14.47 -31.54 -39.23
N SER A 480 -15.47 -30.98 -38.56
CA SER A 480 -16.54 -30.19 -39.21
C SER A 480 -16.29 -28.70 -39.02
N LEU A 481 -16.50 -27.90 -40.07
CA LEU A 481 -16.26 -26.46 -40.05
C LEU A 481 -17.43 -25.71 -40.69
N PHE A 482 -17.95 -24.73 -39.97
CA PHE A 482 -19.11 -23.94 -40.36
C PHE A 482 -18.81 -22.45 -40.29
N PHE A 483 -19.50 -21.70 -41.14
CA PHE A 483 -19.56 -20.24 -41.18
C PHE A 483 -20.83 -19.76 -40.47
N VAL A 484 -20.74 -18.61 -39.81
CA VAL A 484 -21.82 -18.02 -39.01
C VAL A 484 -21.96 -16.55 -39.39
N VAL A 485 -23.15 -16.15 -39.85
CA VAL A 485 -23.53 -14.73 -39.91
C VAL A 485 -23.91 -14.28 -38.51
N MET A 486 -23.31 -13.19 -38.05
CA MET A 486 -23.57 -12.57 -36.75
C MET A 486 -24.27 -11.23 -36.92
N ARG A 487 -25.01 -10.79 -35.90
CA ARG A 487 -25.63 -9.47 -35.87
C ARG A 487 -24.56 -8.38 -35.75
N GLY A 488 -24.41 -7.58 -36.80
CA GLY A 488 -23.53 -6.42 -36.86
C GLY A 488 -24.24 -5.13 -36.45
N LEU A 489 -23.45 -4.09 -36.19
CA LEU A 489 -23.97 -2.74 -35.90
C LEU A 489 -24.53 -2.04 -37.15
N SER A 490 -24.07 -2.45 -38.34
CA SER A 490 -24.41 -1.84 -39.62
C SER A 490 -25.46 -2.61 -40.43
N ASP A 491 -26.01 -3.71 -39.91
CA ASP A 491 -26.93 -4.62 -40.62
C ASP A 491 -28.17 -3.95 -41.24
N ALA A 492 -28.58 -2.78 -40.73
CA ALA A 492 -29.67 -1.98 -41.29
C ALA A 492 -29.33 -1.29 -42.62
N LEU A 493 -28.04 -1.20 -42.97
CA LEU A 493 -27.51 -0.56 -44.19
C LEU A 493 -27.09 -1.59 -45.25
N LEU A 494 -27.08 -2.87 -44.90
CA LEU A 494 -26.58 -3.96 -45.74
C LEU A 494 -27.71 -4.63 -46.53
N LYS A 495 -27.36 -5.24 -47.67
CA LYS A 495 -28.27 -6.04 -48.49
C LYS A 495 -28.54 -7.38 -47.81
N TRP A 496 -29.75 -7.90 -47.91
CA TRP A 496 -30.13 -9.20 -47.34
C TRP A 496 -31.01 -9.99 -48.32
N PRO A 497 -30.93 -11.34 -48.34
CA PRO A 497 -30.02 -12.20 -47.56
C PRO A 497 -28.54 -12.09 -47.98
N PHE A 498 -27.64 -12.56 -47.13
CA PHE A 498 -26.21 -12.63 -47.40
C PHE A 498 -25.93 -13.63 -48.53
N ASN A 499 -25.23 -13.19 -49.59
CA ASN A 499 -25.05 -13.98 -50.84
C ASN A 499 -23.59 -14.02 -51.34
N GLN A 500 -22.63 -13.67 -50.49
CA GLN A 500 -21.21 -13.71 -50.86
C GLN A 500 -20.67 -15.14 -50.83
N LYS A 501 -19.85 -15.52 -51.83
CA LYS A 501 -19.18 -16.83 -51.84
C LYS A 501 -18.26 -16.93 -50.61
N VAL A 502 -18.37 -18.02 -49.86
CA VAL A 502 -17.50 -18.34 -48.73
C VAL A 502 -16.54 -19.44 -49.15
N THR A 503 -15.25 -19.26 -48.86
CA THR A 503 -14.20 -20.28 -49.02
C THR A 503 -13.57 -20.54 -47.66
N LEU A 504 -13.49 -21.81 -47.28
CA LEU A 504 -12.95 -22.28 -46.00
C LEU A 504 -11.73 -23.17 -46.28
N MET A 505 -10.67 -23.01 -45.48
CA MET A 505 -9.40 -23.70 -45.68
C MET A 505 -8.81 -24.19 -44.36
N LEU A 506 -8.24 -25.40 -44.33
CA LEU A 506 -7.26 -25.82 -43.34
C LEU A 506 -5.87 -25.73 -44.00
N LEU A 507 -5.01 -24.87 -43.44
CA LEU A 507 -3.71 -24.58 -44.03
C LEU A 507 -2.68 -25.64 -43.65
N ASP A 508 -2.11 -26.29 -44.66
CA ASP A 508 -0.83 -27.00 -44.54
C ASP A 508 0.29 -25.99 -44.27
N GLN A 509 0.98 -26.15 -43.14
CA GLN A 509 2.04 -25.27 -42.69
C GLN A 509 3.37 -25.50 -43.43
N SER A 510 3.39 -26.39 -44.43
CA SER A 510 4.49 -26.60 -45.37
C SER A 510 4.18 -26.06 -46.78
N SER A 511 3.02 -25.42 -46.97
CA SER A 511 2.60 -24.77 -48.21
C SER A 511 2.60 -25.66 -49.47
N ARG A 512 2.26 -26.95 -49.31
CA ARG A 512 2.16 -27.94 -50.40
C ARG A 512 0.72 -28.13 -50.86
N GLU A 513 -0.18 -28.52 -49.95
CA GLU A 513 -1.58 -28.85 -50.25
C GLU A 513 -2.46 -28.34 -49.11
N HIS A 514 -3.28 -27.32 -49.37
CA HIS A 514 -4.30 -26.88 -48.41
C HIS A 514 -5.59 -27.67 -48.63
N ILE A 515 -6.27 -28.06 -47.56
CA ILE A 515 -7.63 -28.60 -47.66
C ILE A 515 -8.57 -27.40 -47.79
N ILE A 516 -9.36 -27.38 -48.87
CA ILE A 516 -10.21 -26.24 -49.26
C ILE A 516 -11.61 -26.76 -49.56
N ASP A 517 -12.62 -26.05 -49.07
CA ASP A 517 -14.02 -26.19 -49.49
C ASP A 517 -14.63 -24.80 -49.72
N ALA A 518 -15.62 -24.67 -50.60
CA ALA A 518 -16.21 -23.39 -50.94
C ALA A 518 -17.66 -23.52 -51.42
N PHE A 519 -18.55 -22.70 -50.86
CA PHE A 519 -19.97 -22.68 -51.18
C PHE A 519 -20.47 -21.26 -51.48
N ARG A 520 -21.62 -21.18 -52.17
CA ARG A 520 -22.44 -19.97 -52.20
C ARG A 520 -23.60 -20.13 -51.21
N PRO A 521 -23.95 -19.10 -50.43
CA PRO A 521 -25.10 -19.11 -49.54
C PRO A 521 -26.39 -19.53 -50.24
N ASP A 522 -27.20 -20.34 -49.57
CA ASP A 522 -28.58 -20.57 -49.95
C ASP A 522 -29.44 -19.40 -49.44
N VAL A 523 -29.88 -18.55 -50.37
CA VAL A 523 -30.70 -17.35 -50.08
C VAL A 523 -32.06 -17.68 -49.46
N THR A 524 -32.51 -18.93 -49.46
CA THR A 524 -33.74 -19.38 -48.78
C THR A 524 -33.49 -19.85 -47.34
N SER A 525 -32.24 -20.18 -46.98
CA SER A 525 -31.88 -20.69 -45.66
C SER A 525 -31.92 -19.60 -44.60
N SER A 526 -32.39 -19.95 -43.39
CA SER A 526 -32.38 -19.08 -42.20
C SER A 526 -30.96 -18.65 -41.78
N SER A 527 -29.94 -19.43 -42.14
CA SER A 527 -28.53 -19.16 -41.83
C SER A 527 -28.02 -17.81 -42.39
N PHE A 528 -28.61 -17.35 -43.51
CA PHE A 528 -28.13 -16.19 -44.27
C PHE A 528 -29.11 -15.02 -44.32
N GLN A 529 -30.25 -15.13 -43.63
CA GLN A 529 -31.18 -14.01 -43.44
C GLN A 529 -30.58 -12.97 -42.48
N ARG A 530 -31.17 -11.77 -42.43
CA ARG A 530 -30.74 -10.73 -41.48
C ARG A 530 -30.85 -11.22 -40.03
N PRO A 531 -29.76 -11.20 -39.24
CA PRO A 531 -29.78 -11.71 -37.87
C PRO A 531 -30.78 -10.99 -36.95
N VAL A 532 -31.57 -11.80 -36.24
CA VAL A 532 -32.47 -11.35 -35.17
C VAL A 532 -31.81 -11.60 -33.81
N SER A 533 -31.34 -12.82 -33.57
CA SER A 533 -30.41 -13.23 -32.51
C SER A 533 -28.99 -12.67 -32.76
N GLU A 534 -28.08 -12.87 -31.80
CA GLU A 534 -26.66 -12.48 -31.95
C GLU A 534 -25.94 -13.25 -33.07
N MET A 535 -26.29 -14.53 -33.25
CA MET A 535 -25.80 -15.41 -34.30
C MET A 535 -26.98 -16.07 -35.01
N ASN A 536 -26.85 -16.31 -36.30
CA ASN A 536 -27.71 -17.21 -37.05
C ASN A 536 -27.32 -18.69 -36.82
N ILE A 537 -28.12 -19.60 -37.36
CA ILE A 537 -27.74 -21.02 -37.46
C ILE A 537 -26.48 -21.14 -38.33
N ALA A 538 -25.50 -21.92 -37.87
CA ALA A 538 -24.24 -22.13 -38.59
C ALA A 538 -24.45 -22.99 -39.84
N SER A 539 -23.78 -22.65 -40.94
CA SER A 539 -23.87 -23.37 -42.22
C SER A 539 -22.49 -23.54 -42.86
N GLY A 540 -22.27 -24.65 -43.56
CA GLY A 540 -20.95 -25.03 -44.06
C GLY A 540 -20.81 -26.55 -44.18
N CYS A 541 -19.69 -27.08 -43.69
CA CYS A 541 -19.12 -28.34 -44.17
C CYS A 541 -18.97 -29.38 -43.03
N PRO A 542 -19.94 -30.29 -42.83
CA PRO A 542 -19.84 -31.37 -41.85
C PRO A 542 -18.66 -32.32 -42.10
N LEU A 543 -18.31 -32.55 -43.37
CA LEU A 543 -17.27 -33.50 -43.80
C LEU A 543 -15.96 -32.81 -44.24
N PHE A 544 -15.67 -31.62 -43.69
CA PHE A 544 -14.61 -30.72 -44.19
C PHE A 544 -13.20 -31.35 -44.23
N CYS A 545 -12.81 -32.11 -43.21
CA CYS A 545 -11.52 -32.81 -43.20
C CYS A 545 -11.63 -34.16 -42.48
N PRO A 546 -11.32 -35.31 -43.13
CA PRO A 546 -11.27 -36.60 -42.44
C PRO A 546 -10.24 -36.59 -41.30
N LEU A 547 -10.61 -37.05 -40.11
CA LEU A 547 -9.71 -37.03 -38.94
C LEU A 547 -8.43 -37.86 -39.19
N SER A 548 -8.51 -38.90 -40.03
CA SER A 548 -7.36 -39.70 -40.47
C SER A 548 -6.31 -38.92 -41.26
N LYS A 549 -6.62 -37.76 -41.86
CA LYS A 549 -5.60 -36.85 -42.44
C LYS A 549 -4.85 -36.04 -41.36
N LEU A 550 -5.37 -35.99 -40.14
CA LEU A 550 -4.81 -35.28 -38.98
C LEU A 550 -4.16 -36.23 -37.96
N ASP A 551 -4.31 -37.54 -38.15
CA ASP A 551 -3.69 -38.57 -37.32
C ASP A 551 -2.29 -38.93 -37.84
N GLY A 552 -1.35 -39.18 -36.93
CA GLY A 552 0.05 -39.43 -37.27
C GLY A 552 0.78 -38.21 -37.84
N LYS A 553 1.85 -38.46 -38.62
CA LYS A 553 2.76 -37.42 -39.11
C LYS A 553 2.22 -36.69 -40.34
N ASN A 554 1.41 -35.66 -40.10
CA ASN A 554 0.91 -34.73 -41.11
C ASN A 554 1.65 -33.37 -41.05
N SER A 555 1.23 -32.41 -41.86
CA SER A 555 1.81 -31.06 -41.91
C SER A 555 0.80 -29.91 -41.68
N TYR A 556 -0.46 -30.25 -41.37
CA TYR A 556 -1.49 -29.31 -40.94
C TYR A 556 -1.32 -28.95 -39.46
N ILE A 557 -0.90 -29.91 -38.64
CA ILE A 557 -0.55 -29.73 -37.22
C ILE A 557 0.97 -29.54 -37.12
N ARG A 558 1.39 -28.45 -36.49
CA ARG A 558 2.78 -28.18 -36.06
C ARG A 558 2.72 -27.39 -34.76
N ASP A 559 3.64 -27.65 -33.82
CA ASP A 559 3.73 -26.94 -32.53
C ASP A 559 2.38 -26.88 -31.78
N ASP A 560 1.71 -28.04 -31.72
CA ASP A 560 0.32 -28.28 -31.27
C ASP A 560 -0.70 -27.22 -31.75
N THR A 561 -0.50 -26.69 -32.95
CA THR A 561 -1.26 -25.59 -33.54
C THR A 561 -1.76 -26.00 -34.93
N ILE A 562 -2.99 -25.60 -35.27
CA ILE A 562 -3.52 -25.57 -36.65
C ILE A 562 -3.94 -24.15 -37.05
N PHE A 563 -4.09 -23.91 -38.35
CA PHE A 563 -4.57 -22.64 -38.90
C PHE A 563 -5.76 -22.87 -39.84
N ILE A 564 -6.91 -22.31 -39.49
CA ILE A 564 -8.08 -22.24 -40.37
C ILE A 564 -8.10 -20.88 -41.06
N LYS A 565 -8.34 -20.83 -42.35
CA LYS A 565 -8.53 -19.58 -43.10
C LYS A 565 -9.93 -19.52 -43.70
N ALA A 566 -10.58 -18.37 -43.59
CA ALA A 566 -11.78 -18.03 -44.34
C ALA A 566 -11.49 -16.90 -45.32
N ILE A 567 -12.14 -16.95 -46.47
CA ILE A 567 -12.15 -15.89 -47.48
C ILE A 567 -13.60 -15.71 -47.93
N VAL A 568 -14.13 -14.49 -47.76
CA VAL A 568 -15.45 -14.09 -48.23
C VAL A 568 -15.28 -13.19 -49.45
N ASP A 569 -15.90 -13.57 -50.55
CA ASP A 569 -15.90 -12.84 -51.82
C ASP A 569 -16.54 -11.45 -51.64
N LEU A 570 -15.81 -10.37 -51.92
CA LEU A 570 -16.30 -8.99 -51.78
C LEU A 570 -17.03 -8.47 -53.04
N THR A 571 -17.16 -9.28 -54.09
CA THR A 571 -17.78 -8.86 -55.35
C THR A 571 -19.24 -8.43 -55.13
N GLY A 572 -19.54 -7.16 -55.43
CA GLY A 572 -20.89 -6.58 -55.38
C GLY A 572 -21.29 -5.91 -54.04
N LEU A 573 -20.35 -5.78 -53.10
CA LEU A 573 -20.51 -5.03 -51.86
C LEU A 573 -20.11 -3.55 -51.99
#